data_AF-A0A6I9MIY0-F1
#
_entry.id   AF-A0A6I9MIY0-F1
#
_cell.length_a   1.000
_cell.length_b   1.000
_cell.length_c   1.000
_cell.angle_alpha   90.00
_cell.angle_beta   90.00
_cell.angle_gamma   90.00
#
_symmetry.space_group_name_H-M   'P 1'
#
loop_
_entity.id
_entity.type
_entity.pdbx_description
1 polymer ?
#
loop_
_entity_poly.entity_id
_entity_poly.type
_entity_poly.pdbx_seq_one_letter_code
_entity_poly.pdbx_strand_id
1 'polypeptide(L)'
;MAAGETQLYAKVSNKLKGRNTSSLLDPLLAMGFPTHTALKALAATGRKTAEEAADWLHGHCSDPSLDDPIPQEYALFLCPTGPLLEKLQEFWRESKRQCAKNRAHEVFPHVTLCDFFTCEDHKVECLYEALRRAGDRILSSFPTQVPLVLHSSISYLGFFINDSPADVIREFAMAFATEASVLADCTVKPCTKQLHLTLAHKFYPHHQRTLEQLARAIQPSHTCQWTAALYSRDMRFVHYQTLKALFQYKPQNEDELMLRPGDYIFVDPTQQEEASEGWALGISHRTGCRGFLPENYTERANEADTWVKHRTYTFSLAMDLNSRKDGEASSRRNGEFHTPSMSRSISSIQALQATIARRGVLVVRHGERVDQVFGKSWLQQCTTADGKYYRPDLNFPRSLPRRSNGIKDFENDPPLSSCGIFQARLA
;
A
#
# COMPACT_ATOMS: atom_id res chain seq x y z
N MET A 1 -43.16 29.21 26.69
CA MET A 1 -43.35 30.47 25.94
C MET A 1 -42.17 31.35 26.31
N ALA A 2 -41.12 31.36 25.48
CA ALA A 2 -40.89 32.34 24.41
C ALA A 2 -40.41 33.68 24.99
N ALA A 3 -39.38 34.38 24.51
CA ALA A 3 -38.36 34.20 23.48
C ALA A 3 -37.41 35.42 23.60
N GLY A 4 -36.18 35.29 23.07
CA GLY A 4 -35.31 36.41 22.67
C GLY A 4 -34.38 36.92 23.77
N GLU A 5 -33.12 37.29 23.53
CA GLU A 5 -32.33 37.42 22.31
C GLU A 5 -30.90 37.75 22.79
N THR A 6 -29.85 37.06 22.33
CA THR A 6 -28.58 37.75 21.97
C THR A 6 -27.69 36.86 21.12
N GLN A 7 -27.52 37.27 19.87
CA GLN A 7 -26.48 36.86 18.95
C GLN A 7 -25.10 37.13 19.55
N LEU A 8 -24.13 36.21 19.42
CA LEU A 8 -22.68 36.51 19.39
C LEU A 8 -21.87 35.23 19.14
N TYR A 9 -21.75 34.81 17.87
CA TYR A 9 -20.52 34.17 17.41
C TYR A 9 -20.20 34.72 16.01
N ALA A 10 -19.38 35.77 16.05
CA ALA A 10 -18.85 36.42 14.88
C ALA A 10 -17.86 35.49 14.16
N LYS A 11 -18.05 35.41 12.84
CA LYS A 11 -17.12 34.89 11.85
C LYS A 11 -15.70 35.43 12.10
N VAL A 12 -14.75 34.55 12.37
CA VAL A 12 -13.34 34.79 12.05
C VAL A 12 -12.92 33.76 11.02
N SER A 13 -13.17 34.11 9.75
CA SER A 13 -12.61 33.41 8.61
C SER A 13 -11.16 33.88 8.44
N ASN A 14 -10.22 33.14 9.02
CA ASN A 14 -8.83 33.25 8.60
C ASN A 14 -8.65 32.42 7.33
N LYS A 15 -8.75 33.11 6.19
CA LYS A 15 -8.36 32.61 4.87
C LYS A 15 -6.83 32.41 4.84
N LEU A 16 -6.34 31.27 5.30
CA LEU A 16 -5.25 30.61 4.58
C LEU A 16 -5.91 29.81 3.46
N LYS A 17 -5.92 30.37 2.25
CA LYS A 17 -6.18 29.61 1.02
C LYS A 17 -5.03 28.62 0.82
N GLY A 18 -5.11 27.48 1.50
CA GLY A 18 -4.38 26.28 1.15
C GLY A 18 -4.90 25.79 -0.20
N ARG A 19 -4.19 26.15 -1.26
CA ARG A 19 -4.48 25.74 -2.64
C ARG A 19 -4.13 24.25 -2.75
N ASN A 20 -4.98 23.33 -2.25
CA ASN A 20 -5.04 21.89 -2.59
C ASN A 20 -6.02 21.03 -1.76
N THR A 21 -6.78 21.56 -0.79
CA THR A 21 -7.75 20.74 -0.01
C THR A 21 -8.97 20.24 -0.81
N SER A 22 -9.13 20.66 -2.07
CA SER A 22 -10.41 20.62 -2.79
C SER A 22 -10.62 19.37 -3.66
N SER A 23 -9.59 18.72 -4.19
CA SER A 23 -9.81 17.79 -5.32
C SER A 23 -10.62 16.53 -4.98
N LEU A 24 -10.50 16.00 -3.76
CA LEU A 24 -11.19 14.76 -3.35
C LEU A 24 -12.40 15.02 -2.44
N LEU A 25 -12.47 16.18 -1.79
CA LEU A 25 -13.57 16.51 -0.89
C LEU A 25 -14.79 17.02 -1.66
N ASP A 26 -14.58 17.86 -2.68
CA ASP A 26 -15.67 18.50 -3.42
C ASP A 26 -16.66 17.48 -4.03
N PRO A 27 -16.24 16.33 -4.61
CA PRO A 27 -17.18 15.32 -5.10
C PRO A 27 -18.04 14.71 -3.99
N LEU A 28 -17.49 14.47 -2.80
CA LEU A 28 -18.23 13.92 -1.66
C LEU A 28 -19.28 14.92 -1.14
N LEU A 29 -18.92 16.19 -1.09
CA LEU A 29 -19.84 17.26 -0.71
C LEU A 29 -20.97 17.41 -1.75
N ALA A 30 -20.64 17.28 -3.05
CA ALA A 30 -21.62 17.32 -4.13
C ALA A 30 -22.61 16.14 -4.07
N MET A 31 -22.20 15.00 -3.51
CA MET A 31 -23.09 13.86 -3.20
C MET A 31 -23.95 14.07 -1.94
N GLY A 32 -23.74 15.17 -1.22
CA GLY A 32 -24.53 15.54 -0.03
C GLY A 32 -23.97 15.01 1.29
N PHE A 33 -22.77 14.42 1.30
CA PHE A 33 -22.15 13.99 2.55
C PHE A 33 -21.70 15.20 3.39
N PRO A 34 -21.95 15.20 4.72
CA PRO A 34 -21.39 16.20 5.62
C PRO A 34 -19.87 16.28 5.55
N THR A 35 -19.30 17.48 5.73
CA THR A 35 -17.86 17.71 5.61
C THR A 35 -17.02 16.83 6.54
N HIS A 36 -17.45 16.64 7.80
CA HIS A 36 -16.68 15.86 8.77
C HIS A 36 -16.68 14.36 8.43
N THR A 37 -17.82 13.78 8.03
CA THR A 37 -17.89 12.37 7.62
C THR A 37 -17.15 12.13 6.30
N ALA A 38 -17.24 13.06 5.34
CA ALA A 38 -16.47 13.02 4.11
C ALA A 38 -14.95 13.01 4.38
N LEU A 39 -14.48 13.85 5.30
CA LEU A 39 -13.07 13.88 5.70
C LEU A 39 -12.65 12.60 6.44
N LYS A 40 -13.49 12.08 7.34
CA LYS A 40 -13.27 10.79 8.00
C LYS A 40 -13.14 9.65 7.00
N ALA A 41 -14.04 9.58 6.02
CA ALA A 41 -14.00 8.56 4.97
C ALA A 41 -12.74 8.67 4.10
N LEU A 42 -12.34 9.89 3.76
CA LEU A 42 -11.09 10.15 3.06
C LEU A 42 -9.89 9.68 3.90
N ALA A 43 -9.87 9.94 5.21
CA ALA A 43 -8.81 9.44 6.10
C ALA A 43 -8.83 7.90 6.17
N ALA A 44 -9.98 7.28 6.40
CA ALA A 44 -10.17 5.83 6.50
C ALA A 44 -9.84 5.06 5.20
N THR A 45 -9.79 5.73 4.06
CA THR A 45 -9.44 5.13 2.75
C THR A 45 -8.06 5.55 2.25
N GLY A 46 -7.31 6.32 3.04
CA GLY A 46 -5.95 6.74 2.70
C GLY A 46 -5.89 7.88 1.68
N ARG A 47 -7.03 8.55 1.44
CA ARG A 47 -7.20 9.65 0.48
C ARG A 47 -6.71 9.24 -0.92
N LYS A 48 -7.13 8.06 -1.38
CA LYS A 48 -6.79 7.51 -2.70
C LYS A 48 -7.68 8.09 -3.79
N THR A 49 -8.99 7.94 -3.65
CA THR A 49 -10.00 8.42 -4.60
C THR A 49 -11.25 8.90 -3.85
N ALA A 50 -12.08 9.71 -4.51
CA ALA A 50 -13.36 10.14 -3.94
C ALA A 50 -14.38 8.98 -3.95
N GLU A 51 -14.28 8.09 -4.95
CA GLU A 51 -15.13 6.92 -5.12
C GLU A 51 -14.95 5.92 -3.98
N GLU A 52 -13.70 5.58 -3.60
CA GLU A 52 -13.44 4.67 -2.48
C GLU A 52 -13.98 5.25 -1.16
N ALA A 53 -13.85 6.56 -0.95
CA ALA A 53 -14.40 7.23 0.23
C ALA A 53 -15.93 7.24 0.23
N ALA A 54 -16.57 7.43 -0.93
CA ALA A 54 -18.02 7.36 -1.07
C ALA A 54 -18.55 5.94 -0.80
N ASP A 55 -17.89 4.91 -1.35
CA ASP A 55 -18.22 3.51 -1.09
C ASP A 55 -18.07 3.16 0.39
N TRP A 56 -17.03 3.70 1.05
CA TRP A 56 -16.85 3.55 2.49
C TRP A 56 -18.02 4.18 3.27
N LEU A 57 -18.45 5.40 2.91
CA LEU A 57 -19.59 6.08 3.54
C LEU A 57 -20.90 5.33 3.35
N HIS A 58 -21.14 4.80 2.15
CA HIS A 58 -22.31 3.97 1.88
C HIS A 58 -22.29 2.68 2.70
N GLY A 59 -21.11 2.07 2.87
CA GLY A 59 -20.94 0.90 3.73
C GLY A 59 -21.24 1.20 5.20
N HIS A 60 -20.83 2.38 5.67
CA HIS A 60 -20.96 2.83 7.06
C HIS A 60 -22.24 3.65 7.34
N CYS A 61 -23.24 3.60 6.45
CA CYS A 61 -24.48 4.37 6.64
C CYS A 61 -25.25 4.00 7.91
N SER A 62 -24.99 2.81 8.46
CA SER A 62 -25.55 2.30 9.72
C SER A 62 -24.49 2.21 10.84
N ASP A 63 -23.30 2.81 10.70
CA ASP A 63 -22.30 2.88 11.78
C ASP A 63 -22.77 3.90 12.83
N PRO A 64 -23.05 3.48 14.08
CA PRO A 64 -23.53 4.37 15.13
C PRO A 64 -22.51 5.45 15.55
N SER A 65 -21.24 5.29 15.18
CA SER A 65 -20.13 6.19 15.52
C SER A 65 -19.55 6.92 14.29
N LEU A 66 -20.27 6.91 13.17
CA LEU A 66 -19.87 7.62 11.95
C LEU A 66 -19.66 9.12 12.18
N ASP A 67 -20.48 9.73 13.03
CA ASP A 67 -20.41 11.16 13.34
C ASP A 67 -19.46 11.52 14.50
N ASP A 68 -18.98 10.54 15.26
CA ASP A 68 -18.12 10.79 16.41
C ASP A 68 -16.77 11.40 15.98
N PRO A 69 -16.21 12.39 16.68
CA PRO A 69 -14.94 13.02 16.30
C PRO A 69 -13.74 12.17 16.72
N ILE A 70 -13.74 10.87 16.38
CA ILE A 70 -12.67 9.92 16.68
C ILE A 70 -11.70 9.90 15.50
N PRO A 71 -10.47 10.43 15.65
CA PRO A 71 -9.49 10.43 14.59
C PRO A 71 -8.90 9.04 14.36
N GLN A 72 -8.28 8.86 13.19
CA GLN A 72 -7.40 7.73 12.93
C GLN A 72 -6.12 7.83 13.76
N GLU A 73 -5.51 6.68 14.06
CA GLU A 73 -4.19 6.60 14.67
C GLU A 73 -3.16 6.27 13.59
N TYR A 74 -2.08 7.03 13.52
CA TYR A 74 -1.04 6.99 12.48
C TYR A 74 0.28 6.50 13.03
N ALA A 75 1.09 5.88 12.17
CA ALA A 75 2.48 5.56 12.44
C ALA A 75 3.34 5.70 11.18
N LEU A 76 4.59 6.11 11.39
CA LEU A 76 5.59 6.21 10.32
C LEU A 76 6.58 5.04 10.41
N PHE A 77 6.74 4.35 9.29
CA PHE A 77 7.62 3.21 9.16
C PHE A 77 8.63 3.42 8.05
N LEU A 78 9.85 2.91 8.22
CA LEU A 78 10.82 2.77 7.14
C LEU A 78 10.75 1.35 6.60
N CYS A 79 10.34 1.21 5.34
CA CYS A 79 10.10 -0.08 4.71
C CYS A 79 11.18 -0.38 3.66
N PRO A 80 11.80 -1.57 3.67
CA PRO A 80 12.66 -2.01 2.59
C PRO A 80 11.82 -2.32 1.35
N THR A 81 12.40 -2.15 0.17
CA THR A 81 11.77 -2.47 -1.12
C THR A 81 12.73 -3.29 -1.99
N GLY A 82 12.21 -3.87 -3.08
CA GLY A 82 13.00 -4.64 -4.02
C GLY A 82 13.49 -5.98 -3.45
N PRO A 83 14.70 -6.46 -3.83
CA PRO A 83 15.17 -7.81 -3.51
C PRO A 83 15.22 -8.14 -2.00
N LEU A 84 15.52 -7.15 -1.15
CA LEU A 84 15.51 -7.36 0.30
C LEU A 84 14.11 -7.69 0.81
N LEU A 85 13.08 -6.99 0.32
CA LEU A 85 11.70 -7.24 0.71
C LEU A 85 11.26 -8.65 0.30
N GLU A 86 11.63 -9.10 -0.90
CA GLU A 86 11.32 -10.45 -1.39
C GLU A 86 11.94 -11.52 -0.47
N LYS A 87 13.19 -11.33 -0.04
CA LYS A 87 13.87 -12.24 0.89
C LYS A 87 13.26 -12.24 2.29
N LEU A 88 12.82 -11.09 2.78
CA LEU A 88 12.11 -10.99 4.06
C LEU A 88 10.74 -11.70 4.00
N GLN A 89 10.03 -11.57 2.89
CA GLN A 89 8.76 -12.27 2.68
C GLN A 89 8.96 -13.78 2.53
N GLU A 90 10.03 -14.21 1.85
CA GLU A 90 10.42 -15.62 1.77
C GLU A 90 10.74 -16.18 3.16
N PHE A 91 11.53 -15.47 3.96
CA PHE A 91 11.80 -15.81 5.35
C PHE A 91 10.50 -16.01 6.13
N TRP A 92 9.56 -15.07 6.05
CA TRP A 92 8.30 -15.17 6.79
C TRP A 92 7.39 -16.30 6.35
N ARG A 93 7.34 -16.59 5.05
CA ARG A 93 6.61 -17.74 4.54
C ARG A 93 7.18 -19.02 5.13
N GLU A 94 8.50 -19.15 5.15
CA GLU A 94 9.18 -20.35 5.61
C GLU A 94 9.17 -20.48 7.15
N SER A 95 9.36 -19.38 7.88
CA SER A 95 9.26 -19.36 9.34
C SER A 95 7.85 -19.70 9.80
N LYS A 96 6.81 -19.19 9.14
CA LYS A 96 5.42 -19.55 9.47
C LYS A 96 5.15 -21.03 9.22
N ARG A 97 5.72 -21.60 8.16
CA ARG A 97 5.59 -23.03 7.81
C ARG A 97 6.28 -23.95 8.82
N GLN A 98 7.51 -23.62 9.22
CA GLN A 98 8.32 -24.49 10.09
C GLN A 98 8.15 -24.22 11.59
N CYS A 99 7.72 -23.01 11.97
CA CYS A 99 7.73 -22.54 13.36
C CYS A 99 6.40 -21.91 13.81
N ALA A 100 5.33 -22.13 13.03
CA ALA A 100 4.02 -21.51 13.22
C ALA A 100 4.03 -19.96 13.19
N LYS A 101 2.84 -19.36 13.31
CA LYS A 101 2.67 -17.91 13.34
C LYS A 101 3.19 -17.35 14.67
N ASN A 102 4.20 -16.49 14.61
CA ASN A 102 4.58 -15.56 15.68
C ASN A 102 4.12 -14.12 15.37
N ARG A 103 4.29 -13.19 16.32
CA ARG A 103 3.77 -11.81 16.21
C ARG A 103 4.40 -10.95 15.11
N ALA A 104 5.63 -11.26 14.66
CA ALA A 104 6.23 -10.51 13.54
C ALA A 104 5.42 -10.65 12.24
N HIS A 105 4.69 -11.75 12.07
CA HIS A 105 3.85 -11.97 10.89
C HIS A 105 2.53 -11.18 10.90
N GLU A 106 2.20 -10.48 12.00
CA GLU A 106 0.99 -9.68 12.09
C GLU A 106 1.12 -8.33 11.35
N VAL A 107 2.33 -8.01 10.89
CA VAL A 107 2.71 -6.76 10.23
C VAL A 107 3.62 -7.03 9.03
N PHE A 108 3.91 -6.01 8.22
CA PHE A 108 4.84 -6.06 7.08
C PHE A 108 6.30 -5.80 7.53
N PRO A 109 7.35 -6.16 6.76
CA PRO A 109 8.73 -5.91 7.20
C PRO A 109 9.02 -4.41 7.25
N HIS A 110 9.43 -3.90 8.41
CA HIS A 110 9.63 -2.47 8.62
C HIS A 110 10.59 -2.17 9.76
N VAL A 111 11.01 -0.90 9.84
CA VAL A 111 11.62 -0.27 11.01
C VAL A 111 10.68 0.81 11.52
N THR A 112 10.33 0.76 12.80
CA THR A 112 9.44 1.75 13.43
C THR A 112 10.18 3.06 13.67
N LEU A 113 9.65 4.17 13.15
CA LEU A 113 10.29 5.49 13.26
C LEU A 113 9.68 6.38 14.34
N CYS A 114 8.43 6.14 14.73
CA CYS A 114 7.76 6.86 15.80
C CYS A 114 6.74 5.98 16.52
N ASP A 115 6.34 6.40 17.72
CA ASP A 115 5.14 5.86 18.37
C ASP A 115 3.90 6.17 17.51
N PHE A 116 2.83 5.41 17.72
CA PHE A 116 1.54 5.76 17.18
C PHE A 116 1.07 7.12 17.70
N PHE A 117 0.44 7.92 16.84
CA PHE A 117 -0.03 9.27 17.15
C PHE A 117 -1.34 9.57 16.44
N THR A 118 -2.06 10.59 16.87
CA THR A 118 -3.39 10.93 16.33
C THR A 118 -3.29 12.13 15.40
N CYS A 119 -4.16 12.19 14.39
CA CYS A 119 -4.28 13.34 13.50
C CYS A 119 -5.74 13.56 13.14
N GLU A 120 -6.22 14.80 13.29
CA GLU A 120 -7.59 15.16 12.91
C GLU A 120 -7.79 15.01 11.41
N ASP A 121 -8.95 14.48 10.99
CA ASP A 121 -9.22 14.10 9.59
C ASP A 121 -9.04 15.25 8.59
N HIS A 122 -9.29 16.49 9.02
CA HIS A 122 -9.13 17.70 8.21
C HIS A 122 -7.67 18.15 8.04
N LYS A 123 -6.75 17.64 8.86
CA LYS A 123 -5.31 17.97 8.85
C LYS A 123 -4.43 16.91 8.18
N VAL A 124 -5.01 15.81 7.70
CA VAL A 124 -4.25 14.69 7.09
C VAL A 124 -3.42 15.12 5.88
N GLU A 125 -3.89 16.06 5.06
CA GLU A 125 -3.08 16.62 3.95
C GLU A 125 -1.86 17.40 4.46
N CYS A 126 -1.99 18.13 5.58
CA CYS A 126 -0.86 18.79 6.23
C CYS A 126 0.15 17.77 6.75
N LEU A 127 -0.31 16.62 7.24
CA LEU A 127 0.55 15.50 7.64
C LEU A 127 1.32 14.90 6.45
N TYR A 128 0.70 14.85 5.26
CA TYR A 128 1.39 14.43 4.04
C TYR A 128 2.46 15.41 3.60
N GLU A 129 2.17 16.72 3.70
CA GLU A 129 3.14 17.78 3.46
C GLU A 129 4.31 17.69 4.44
N ALA A 130 4.04 17.39 5.72
CA ALA A 130 5.07 17.19 6.73
C ALA A 130 6.02 16.02 6.37
N LEU A 131 5.46 14.88 5.91
CA LEU A 131 6.25 13.75 5.42
C LEU A 131 7.13 14.16 4.23
N ARG A 132 6.58 14.90 3.25
CA ARG A 132 7.34 15.36 2.09
C ARG A 132 8.49 16.28 2.49
N ARG A 133 8.23 17.30 3.31
CA ARG A 133 9.25 18.26 3.76
C ARG A 133 10.36 17.61 4.57
N ALA A 134 10.01 16.69 5.46
CA ALA A 134 10.99 15.92 6.22
C ALA A 134 11.84 15.03 5.30
N GLY A 135 11.21 14.39 4.31
CA GLY A 135 11.89 13.59 3.31
C GLY A 135 12.86 14.40 2.45
N ASP A 136 12.39 15.53 1.90
CA ASP A 136 13.18 16.44 1.05
C ASP A 136 14.42 16.95 1.81
N ARG A 137 14.26 17.27 3.10
CA ARG A 137 15.34 17.77 3.96
C ARG A 137 16.49 16.76 4.12
N ILE A 138 16.17 15.47 4.22
CA ILE A 138 17.14 14.40 4.52
C ILE A 138 17.59 13.66 3.26
N LEU A 139 16.91 13.84 2.12
CA LEU A 139 17.16 13.07 0.90
C LEU A 139 18.64 13.04 0.48
N SER A 140 19.35 14.16 0.59
CA SER A 140 20.76 14.26 0.18
C SER A 140 21.74 13.58 1.15
N SER A 141 21.40 13.48 2.43
CA SER A 141 22.23 12.83 3.46
C SER A 141 21.80 11.39 3.73
N PHE A 142 20.67 10.95 3.18
CA PHE A 142 20.13 9.62 3.42
C PHE A 142 21.14 8.54 3.01
N PRO A 143 21.38 7.50 3.85
CA PRO A 143 22.42 6.52 3.58
C PRO A 143 22.19 5.76 2.26
N THR A 144 23.22 5.70 1.42
CA THR A 144 23.18 4.91 0.18
C THR A 144 23.05 3.41 0.44
N GLN A 145 23.54 2.96 1.59
CA GLN A 145 23.37 1.61 2.12
C GLN A 145 23.01 1.71 3.59
N VAL A 146 22.08 0.84 4.01
CA VAL A 146 21.68 0.69 5.41
C VAL A 146 22.13 -0.70 5.85
N PRO A 147 23.30 -0.84 6.49
CA PRO A 147 23.81 -2.12 6.97
C PRO A 147 22.87 -2.70 8.03
N LEU A 148 22.48 -3.95 7.83
CA LEU A 148 21.60 -4.69 8.72
C LEU A 148 22.40 -5.79 9.43
N VAL A 149 22.49 -5.71 10.76
CA VAL A 149 23.23 -6.68 11.60
C VAL A 149 22.25 -7.62 12.26
N LEU A 150 22.37 -8.92 11.99
CA LEU A 150 21.50 -9.93 12.59
C LEU A 150 21.77 -10.05 14.09
N HIS A 151 20.72 -9.98 14.89
CA HIS A 151 20.74 -10.20 16.33
C HIS A 151 19.69 -11.24 16.71
N SER A 152 20.09 -12.17 17.59
CA SER A 152 19.24 -13.23 18.11
C SER A 152 19.33 -13.24 19.64
N SER A 153 18.19 -13.34 20.30
CA SER A 153 18.09 -13.53 21.75
C SER A 153 16.91 -14.45 22.09
N ILE A 154 16.70 -14.70 23.38
CA ILE A 154 15.57 -15.51 23.85
C ILE A 154 14.27 -14.89 23.35
N SER A 155 13.55 -15.59 22.47
CA SER A 155 12.26 -15.19 21.89
C SER A 155 12.26 -13.92 21.02
N TYR A 156 13.42 -13.44 20.56
CA TYR A 156 13.52 -12.33 19.60
C TYR A 156 14.62 -12.57 18.56
N LEU A 157 14.33 -12.22 17.31
CA LEU A 157 15.22 -12.30 16.17
C LEU A 157 14.94 -11.11 15.23
N GLY A 158 15.98 -10.39 14.83
CA GLY A 158 15.83 -9.22 13.96
C GLY A 158 17.15 -8.66 13.47
N PHE A 159 17.06 -7.70 12.57
CA PHE A 159 18.20 -6.93 12.10
C PHE A 159 18.26 -5.57 12.81
N PHE A 160 19.43 -5.15 13.26
CA PHE A 160 19.68 -3.82 13.79
C PHE A 160 20.44 -2.95 12.80
N ILE A 161 20.16 -1.65 12.84
CA ILE A 161 20.87 -0.64 12.06
C ILE A 161 21.94 -0.01 12.95
N ASN A 162 23.18 0.04 12.46
CA ASN A 162 24.32 0.63 13.16
C ASN A 162 24.26 2.16 13.21
N ASP A 163 25.05 2.76 14.11
CA ASP A 163 24.87 4.14 14.55
C ASP A 163 24.87 5.19 13.43
N SER A 164 25.88 5.26 12.56
CA SER A 164 25.95 6.33 11.54
C SER A 164 24.72 6.38 10.60
N PRO A 165 24.27 5.28 9.95
CA PRO A 165 23.01 5.26 9.22
C PRO A 165 21.77 5.46 10.10
N ALA A 166 21.77 4.92 11.32
CA ALA A 166 20.66 5.08 12.24
C ALA A 166 20.47 6.55 12.67
N ASP A 167 21.54 7.31 12.83
CA ASP A 167 21.51 8.73 13.21
C ASP A 167 20.77 9.57 12.16
N VAL A 168 21.07 9.35 10.88
CA VAL A 168 20.37 10.03 9.76
C VAL A 168 18.88 9.65 9.72
N ILE A 169 18.56 8.38 9.95
CA ILE A 169 17.16 7.92 9.98
C ILE A 169 16.41 8.52 11.19
N ARG A 170 17.07 8.66 12.34
CA ARG A 170 16.50 9.35 13.52
C ARG A 170 16.32 10.84 13.27
N GLU A 171 17.26 11.49 12.57
CA GLU A 171 17.14 12.88 12.15
C GLU A 171 15.91 13.06 11.25
N PHE A 172 15.67 12.15 10.30
CA PHE A 172 14.45 12.13 9.50
C PHE A 172 13.18 11.99 10.35
N ALA A 173 13.15 11.07 11.31
CA ALA A 173 12.00 10.90 12.21
C ALA A 173 11.75 12.17 13.05
N MET A 174 12.81 12.84 13.51
CA MET A 174 12.72 14.10 14.24
C MET A 174 12.24 15.26 13.37
N ALA A 175 12.72 15.35 12.13
CA ALA A 175 12.25 16.32 11.15
C ALA A 175 10.77 16.12 10.85
N PHE A 176 10.32 14.87 10.65
CA PHE A 176 8.90 14.57 10.48
C PHE A 176 8.07 14.98 11.69
N ALA A 177 8.51 14.66 12.91
CA ALA A 177 7.80 15.05 14.12
C ALA A 177 7.65 16.58 14.25
N THR A 178 8.71 17.32 13.90
CA THR A 178 8.70 18.79 13.92
C THR A 178 7.73 19.35 12.88
N GLU A 179 7.80 18.90 11.62
CA GLU A 179 6.92 19.37 10.56
C GLU A 179 5.45 18.96 10.82
N ALA A 180 5.20 17.77 11.38
CA ALA A 180 3.86 17.31 11.72
C ALA A 180 3.25 18.14 12.85
N SER A 181 4.06 18.55 13.85
CA SER A 181 3.63 19.48 14.89
C SER A 181 3.30 20.85 14.33
N VAL A 182 4.11 21.38 13.40
CA VAL A 182 3.92 22.72 12.82
C VAL A 182 2.74 22.77 11.86
N LEU A 183 2.54 21.75 11.03
CA LEU A 183 1.57 21.77 9.93
C LEU A 183 0.22 21.14 10.29
N ALA A 184 0.22 20.12 11.16
CA ALA A 184 -0.95 19.31 11.47
C ALA A 184 -1.30 19.27 12.96
N ASP A 185 -0.60 20.04 13.81
CA ASP A 185 -0.74 20.04 15.27
C ASP A 185 -0.58 18.64 15.91
N CYS A 186 0.15 17.74 15.25
CA CYS A 186 0.36 16.38 15.73
C CYS A 186 1.51 16.32 16.74
N THR A 187 1.30 15.60 17.84
CA THR A 187 2.39 15.26 18.78
C THR A 187 2.98 13.91 18.42
N VAL A 188 4.04 13.91 17.60
CA VAL A 188 4.75 12.70 17.20
C VAL A 188 5.96 12.49 18.10
N LYS A 189 6.12 11.28 18.65
CA LYS A 189 7.30 10.89 19.45
C LYS A 189 8.22 10.00 18.60
N PRO A 190 9.39 10.51 18.15
CA PRO A 190 10.35 9.69 17.42
C PRO A 190 10.86 8.50 18.23
N CYS A 191 11.20 7.40 17.56
CA CYS A 191 11.75 6.21 18.19
C CYS A 191 13.12 6.51 18.82
N THR A 192 13.22 6.34 20.13
CA THR A 192 14.46 6.53 20.90
C THR A 192 15.26 5.24 21.08
N LYS A 193 14.63 4.09 20.82
CA LYS A 193 15.28 2.77 20.89
C LYS A 193 16.20 2.57 19.69
N GLN A 194 17.07 1.57 19.78
CA GLN A 194 17.89 1.16 18.64
C GLN A 194 16.99 0.75 17.48
N LEU A 195 17.24 1.31 16.29
CA LEU A 195 16.45 1.03 15.10
C LEU A 195 16.67 -0.41 14.65
N HIS A 196 15.56 -1.12 14.42
CA HIS A 196 15.59 -2.54 14.09
C HIS A 196 14.44 -2.93 13.17
N LEU A 197 14.69 -3.96 12.37
CA LEU A 197 13.70 -4.68 11.59
C LEU A 197 13.48 -6.05 12.26
N THR A 198 12.27 -6.27 12.77
CA THR A 198 11.94 -7.54 13.45
C THR A 198 11.66 -8.65 12.44
N LEU A 199 12.32 -9.80 12.61
CA LEU A 199 12.07 -11.00 11.82
C LEU A 199 11.12 -11.96 12.55
N ALA A 200 11.31 -12.16 13.84
CA ALA A 200 10.44 -12.99 14.67
C ALA A 200 10.51 -12.50 16.12
N HIS A 201 9.38 -12.51 16.83
CA HIS A 201 9.39 -12.27 18.27
C HIS A 201 8.23 -12.98 18.96
N LYS A 202 8.38 -13.21 20.27
CA LYS A 202 7.44 -14.01 21.08
C LYS A 202 7.21 -15.43 20.49
N PHE A 203 8.26 -16.03 19.93
CA PHE A 203 8.25 -17.41 19.47
C PHE A 203 8.71 -18.37 20.56
N TYR A 204 8.32 -19.64 20.47
CA TYR A 204 8.76 -20.67 21.41
C TYR A 204 10.28 -20.92 21.32
N PRO A 205 10.99 -21.11 22.44
CA PRO A 205 12.45 -21.29 22.44
C PRO A 205 12.96 -22.40 21.51
N HIS A 206 12.21 -23.51 21.35
CA HIS A 206 12.60 -24.62 20.47
C HIS A 206 12.63 -24.25 18.98
N HIS A 207 11.98 -23.15 18.57
CA HIS A 207 12.03 -22.64 17.19
C HIS A 207 13.29 -21.81 16.91
N GLN A 208 14.05 -21.40 17.93
CA GLN A 208 15.15 -20.44 17.78
C GLN A 208 16.18 -20.89 16.74
N ARG A 209 16.64 -22.15 16.80
CA ARG A 209 17.67 -22.67 15.88
C ARG A 209 17.23 -22.60 14.42
N THR A 210 15.99 -22.99 14.14
CA THR A 210 15.41 -22.96 12.80
C THR A 210 15.29 -21.53 12.28
N LEU A 211 14.77 -20.62 13.11
CA LEU A 211 14.62 -19.21 12.75
C LEU A 211 15.99 -18.55 12.47
N GLU A 212 17.01 -18.83 13.28
CA GLU A 212 18.37 -18.34 13.04
C GLU A 212 18.96 -18.87 11.73
N GLN A 213 18.73 -20.14 11.41
CA GLN A 213 19.19 -20.73 10.14
C GLN A 213 18.54 -20.05 8.94
N LEU A 214 17.22 -19.82 8.99
CA LEU A 214 16.48 -19.11 7.95
C LEU A 214 16.96 -17.65 7.82
N ALA A 215 17.20 -16.97 8.94
CA ALA A 215 17.64 -15.57 8.93
C ALA A 215 19.04 -15.38 8.33
N ARG A 216 19.96 -16.35 8.54
CA ARG A 216 21.30 -16.33 7.93
C ARG A 216 21.27 -16.44 6.40
N ALA A 217 20.19 -16.95 5.81
CA ALA A 217 20.02 -17.01 4.36
C ALA A 217 19.64 -15.65 3.74
N ILE A 218 19.18 -14.70 4.57
CA ILE A 218 18.91 -13.33 4.14
C ILE A 218 20.26 -12.61 4.03
N GLN A 219 20.73 -12.37 2.81
CA GLN A 219 21.94 -11.59 2.57
C GLN A 219 21.62 -10.09 2.60
N PRO A 220 21.92 -9.36 3.70
CA PRO A 220 21.49 -7.97 3.86
C PRO A 220 22.36 -6.98 3.07
N SER A 221 23.42 -7.47 2.43
CA SER A 221 24.39 -6.69 1.64
C SER A 221 23.88 -6.25 0.26
N HIS A 222 22.70 -6.69 -0.16
CA HIS A 222 22.11 -6.24 -1.42
C HIS A 222 21.60 -4.80 -1.28
N THR A 223 21.93 -3.96 -2.27
CA THR A 223 21.38 -2.61 -2.35
C THR A 223 19.86 -2.68 -2.39
N CYS A 224 19.20 -2.07 -1.40
CA CYS A 224 17.75 -1.95 -1.35
C CYS A 224 17.36 -0.48 -1.28
N GLN A 225 16.24 -0.15 -1.91
CA GLN A 225 15.64 1.18 -1.75
C GLN A 225 14.79 1.18 -0.48
N TRP A 226 14.86 2.28 0.25
CA TRP A 226 14.08 2.48 1.47
C TRP A 226 13.00 3.50 1.20
N THR A 227 11.81 3.23 1.75
CA THR A 227 10.66 4.11 1.62
C THR A 227 10.09 4.37 3.02
N ALA A 228 10.00 5.64 3.41
CA ALA A 228 9.19 6.03 4.55
C ALA A 228 7.71 5.92 4.16
N ALA A 229 6.91 5.22 4.94
CA ALA A 229 5.51 4.97 4.64
C ALA A 229 4.65 5.32 5.86
N LEU A 230 3.67 6.19 5.64
CA LEU A 230 2.67 6.56 6.62
C LEU A 230 1.50 5.59 6.53
N TYR A 231 1.17 4.97 7.65
CA TYR A 231 0.01 4.10 7.80
C TYR A 231 -0.93 4.65 8.86
N SER A 232 -2.21 4.31 8.78
CA SER A 232 -3.17 4.52 9.85
C SER A 232 -3.94 3.25 10.18
N ARG A 233 -4.56 3.25 11.37
CA ARG A 233 -5.53 2.27 11.82
C ARG A 233 -6.63 2.98 12.61
N ASP A 234 -7.78 2.33 12.67
CA ASP A 234 -8.91 2.83 13.43
C ASP A 234 -8.63 2.75 14.94
N MET A 235 -8.64 3.90 15.60
CA MET A 235 -8.29 4.01 17.02
C MET A 235 -9.26 3.25 17.94
N ARG A 236 -10.51 3.03 17.49
CA ARG A 236 -11.52 2.29 18.26
C ARG A 236 -11.10 0.85 18.51
N PHE A 237 -10.32 0.27 17.60
CA PHE A 237 -10.06 -1.18 17.54
C PHE A 237 -8.61 -1.56 17.82
N VAL A 238 -7.80 -0.66 18.40
CA VAL A 238 -6.36 -0.86 18.68
C VAL A 238 -6.07 -2.08 19.57
N HIS A 239 -7.02 -2.47 20.43
CA HIS A 239 -6.89 -3.63 21.32
C HIS A 239 -7.76 -4.82 20.91
N TYR A 240 -8.42 -4.72 19.75
CA TYR A 240 -9.34 -5.75 19.28
C TYR A 240 -8.57 -6.80 18.49
N GLN A 241 -9.04 -8.04 18.56
CA GLN A 241 -8.60 -9.08 17.65
C GLN A 241 -9.21 -8.83 16.26
N THR A 242 -8.39 -8.92 15.23
CA THR A 242 -8.88 -8.88 13.84
C THR A 242 -9.11 -10.30 13.32
N LEU A 243 -10.34 -10.57 12.89
CA LEU A 243 -10.75 -11.78 12.21
C LEU A 243 -11.01 -11.50 10.74
N LYS A 244 -10.88 -12.53 9.90
CA LYS A 244 -11.22 -12.51 8.47
C LYS A 244 -12.28 -13.56 8.20
N ALA A 245 -13.37 -13.17 7.55
CA ALA A 245 -14.43 -14.09 7.13
C ALA A 245 -13.94 -14.98 5.97
N LEU A 246 -14.13 -16.29 6.14
CA LEU A 246 -13.81 -17.31 5.15
C LEU A 246 -15.03 -17.68 4.30
N PHE A 247 -16.22 -17.65 4.92
CA PHE A 247 -17.46 -18.05 4.29
C PHE A 247 -18.51 -16.94 4.36
N GLN A 248 -19.48 -17.01 3.46
CA GLN A 248 -20.63 -16.12 3.49
C GLN A 248 -21.58 -16.56 4.62
N TYR A 249 -22.08 -15.59 5.38
CA TYR A 249 -23.11 -15.82 6.39
C TYR A 249 -24.24 -14.80 6.22
N LYS A 250 -25.48 -15.28 6.18
CA LYS A 250 -26.68 -14.44 6.18
C LYS A 250 -27.29 -14.45 7.57
N PRO A 251 -27.50 -13.28 8.19
CA PRO A 251 -28.14 -13.17 9.50
C PRO A 251 -29.50 -13.88 9.52
N GLN A 252 -29.75 -14.64 10.60
CA GLN A 252 -31.05 -15.23 10.90
C GLN A 252 -31.85 -14.37 11.88
N ASN A 253 -31.15 -13.62 12.74
CA ASN A 253 -31.69 -12.68 13.72
C ASN A 253 -31.17 -11.26 13.47
N GLU A 254 -31.83 -10.25 14.06
CA GLU A 254 -31.49 -8.82 13.85
C GLU A 254 -30.18 -8.40 14.50
N ASP A 255 -29.74 -9.14 15.53
CA ASP A 255 -28.50 -8.93 16.27
C ASP A 255 -27.29 -9.65 15.64
N GLU A 256 -27.47 -10.33 14.51
CA GLU A 256 -26.41 -11.06 13.82
C GLU A 256 -25.76 -10.25 12.69
N LEU A 257 -24.46 -10.46 12.51
CA LEU A 257 -23.63 -9.76 11.54
C LEU A 257 -23.59 -10.52 10.20
N MET A 258 -23.88 -9.83 9.10
CA MET A 258 -23.68 -10.40 7.76
C MET A 258 -22.19 -10.52 7.43
N LEU A 259 -21.77 -11.73 7.01
CA LEU A 259 -20.39 -11.99 6.56
C LEU A 259 -20.32 -12.21 5.05
N ARG A 260 -19.28 -11.66 4.43
CA ARG A 260 -18.85 -12.02 3.08
C ARG A 260 -17.39 -12.49 3.11
N PRO A 261 -17.00 -13.47 2.27
CA PRO A 261 -15.61 -13.92 2.23
C PRO A 261 -14.65 -12.75 1.99
N GLY A 262 -13.63 -12.65 2.83
CA GLY A 262 -12.64 -11.57 2.81
C GLY A 262 -12.94 -10.39 3.72
N ASP A 263 -14.13 -10.30 4.32
CA ASP A 263 -14.46 -9.23 5.27
C ASP A 263 -13.58 -9.32 6.52
N TYR A 264 -13.26 -8.16 7.08
CA TYR A 264 -12.59 -8.06 8.37
C TYR A 264 -13.60 -7.72 9.48
N ILE A 265 -13.39 -8.33 10.65
CA ILE A 265 -14.23 -8.16 11.82
C ILE A 265 -13.33 -7.89 13.02
N PHE A 266 -13.64 -6.85 13.79
CA PHE A 266 -12.98 -6.55 15.05
C PHE A 266 -13.75 -7.18 16.19
N VAL A 267 -13.05 -7.95 17.02
CA VAL A 267 -13.63 -8.67 18.15
C VAL A 267 -12.91 -8.24 19.42
N ASP A 268 -13.68 -7.76 20.41
CA ASP A 268 -13.13 -7.42 21.71
C ASP A 268 -12.87 -8.71 22.51
N PRO A 269 -11.60 -9.02 22.86
CA PRO A 269 -11.29 -10.21 23.64
C PRO A 269 -11.90 -10.19 25.05
N THR A 270 -12.31 -9.03 25.59
CA THR A 270 -12.91 -8.95 26.92
C THR A 270 -14.42 -9.21 26.94
N GLN A 271 -15.09 -9.17 25.79
CA GLN A 271 -16.55 -9.33 25.69
C GLN A 271 -16.98 -10.74 25.24
N GLN A 272 -16.06 -11.70 25.25
CA GLN A 272 -16.34 -13.07 24.78
C GLN A 272 -17.34 -13.83 25.67
N GLU A 273 -17.47 -13.45 26.94
CA GLU A 273 -18.43 -14.09 27.86
C GLU A 273 -19.90 -13.77 27.53
N GLU A 274 -20.17 -12.71 26.76
CA GLU A 274 -21.52 -12.34 26.30
C GLU A 274 -22.02 -13.26 25.17
N ALA A 275 -21.13 -14.00 24.52
CA ALA A 275 -21.47 -14.85 23.38
C ALA A 275 -21.72 -16.30 23.81
N SER A 276 -22.73 -16.92 23.17
CA SER A 276 -22.96 -18.36 23.31
C SER A 276 -21.86 -19.15 22.61
N GLU A 277 -21.68 -20.41 23.02
CA GLU A 277 -20.66 -21.30 22.44
C GLU A 277 -20.72 -21.34 20.89
N GLY A 278 -19.57 -21.12 20.25
CA GLY A 278 -19.45 -21.10 18.78
C GLY A 278 -19.81 -19.77 18.10
N TRP A 279 -20.19 -18.76 18.88
CA TRP A 279 -20.46 -17.40 18.41
C TRP A 279 -19.47 -16.41 19.03
N ALA A 280 -19.17 -15.35 18.29
CA ALA A 280 -18.44 -14.20 18.78
C ALA A 280 -19.24 -12.93 18.52
N LEU A 281 -19.05 -11.93 19.37
CA LEU A 281 -19.59 -10.60 19.16
C LEU A 281 -18.52 -9.72 18.51
N GLY A 282 -18.84 -9.12 17.37
CA GLY A 282 -17.84 -8.37 16.59
C GLY A 282 -18.42 -7.16 15.89
N ILE A 283 -17.51 -6.33 15.38
CA ILE A 283 -17.81 -5.11 14.63
C ILE A 283 -17.26 -5.28 13.22
N SER A 284 -18.13 -5.13 12.21
CA SER A 284 -17.74 -5.23 10.80
C SER A 284 -16.86 -4.06 10.39
N HIS A 285 -15.65 -4.31 9.90
CA HIS A 285 -14.79 -3.25 9.33
C HIS A 285 -15.42 -2.57 8.09
N ARG A 286 -16.31 -3.27 7.36
CA ARG A 286 -16.96 -2.71 6.16
C ARG A 286 -18.11 -1.76 6.50
N THR A 287 -18.81 -2.02 7.60
CA THR A 287 -20.09 -1.35 7.88
C THR A 287 -20.14 -0.60 9.20
N GLY A 288 -19.16 -0.82 10.09
CA GLY A 288 -19.16 -0.30 11.45
C GLY A 288 -20.23 -0.89 12.37
N CYS A 289 -21.12 -1.74 11.85
CA CYS A 289 -22.17 -2.37 12.65
C CYS A 289 -21.61 -3.45 13.58
N ARG A 290 -22.18 -3.54 14.78
CA ARG A 290 -21.93 -4.58 15.79
C ARG A 290 -22.96 -5.70 15.62
N GLY A 291 -22.55 -6.95 15.79
CA GLY A 291 -23.45 -8.10 15.83
C GLY A 291 -22.75 -9.43 16.09
N PHE A 292 -23.53 -10.48 16.33
CA PHE A 292 -23.04 -11.83 16.52
C PHE A 292 -22.63 -12.48 15.21
N LEU A 293 -21.54 -13.24 15.23
CA LEU A 293 -21.04 -13.99 14.08
C LEU A 293 -20.60 -15.40 14.49
N PRO A 294 -20.77 -16.41 13.61
CA PRO A 294 -20.28 -17.75 13.88
C PRO A 294 -18.75 -17.80 13.80
N GLU A 295 -18.08 -18.26 14.87
CA GLU A 295 -16.61 -18.26 14.97
C GLU A 295 -15.96 -19.13 13.89
N ASN A 296 -16.56 -20.29 13.60
CA ASN A 296 -16.09 -21.25 12.60
C ASN A 296 -16.16 -20.74 11.16
N TYR A 297 -16.73 -19.55 10.93
CA TYR A 297 -16.74 -18.89 9.62
C TYR A 297 -15.57 -17.93 9.43
N THR A 298 -14.71 -17.80 10.44
CA THR A 298 -13.63 -16.83 10.45
C THR A 298 -12.27 -17.46 10.78
N GLU A 299 -11.21 -16.75 10.42
CA GLU A 299 -9.86 -17.04 10.88
C GLU A 299 -9.19 -15.78 11.43
N ARG A 300 -8.14 -15.94 12.23
CA ARG A 300 -7.37 -14.80 12.72
C ARG A 300 -6.57 -14.14 11.59
N ALA A 301 -6.89 -12.88 11.31
CA ALA A 301 -6.16 -12.05 10.36
C ALA A 301 -4.81 -11.56 10.92
N ASN A 302 -4.03 -10.87 10.09
CA ASN A 302 -2.93 -10.06 10.60
C ASN A 302 -3.47 -8.67 10.97
N GLU A 303 -2.86 -8.03 11.98
CA GLU A 303 -3.30 -6.71 12.42
C GLU A 303 -3.16 -5.67 11.30
N ALA A 304 -2.05 -5.70 10.56
CA ALA A 304 -1.79 -4.77 9.47
C ALA A 304 -2.68 -4.98 8.23
N ASP A 305 -3.50 -6.04 8.18
CA ASP A 305 -4.39 -6.29 7.03
C ASP A 305 -5.51 -5.24 6.94
N THR A 306 -5.88 -4.61 8.07
CA THR A 306 -6.88 -3.52 8.13
C THR A 306 -6.23 -2.14 8.16
N TRP A 307 -4.90 -2.05 8.19
CA TRP A 307 -4.22 -0.77 8.19
C TRP A 307 -4.28 -0.12 6.81
N VAL A 308 -4.44 1.20 6.83
CA VAL A 308 -4.56 2.01 5.64
C VAL A 308 -3.20 2.58 5.31
N LYS A 309 -2.71 2.34 4.10
CA LYS A 309 -1.48 2.98 3.60
C LYS A 309 -1.84 4.33 3.00
N HIS A 310 -1.21 5.40 3.47
CA HIS A 310 -1.43 6.77 3.01
C HIS A 310 -0.39 7.19 1.96
N ARG A 311 0.60 7.99 2.38
CA ARG A 311 1.67 8.50 1.53
C ARG A 311 2.99 7.83 1.84
N THR A 312 3.83 7.79 0.82
CA THR A 312 5.17 7.25 0.90
C THR A 312 6.17 8.26 0.39
N TYR A 313 7.35 8.29 1.01
CA TYR A 313 8.49 9.04 0.54
C TYR A 313 9.64 8.07 0.28
N THR A 314 10.13 8.01 -0.96
CA THR A 314 11.20 7.10 -1.36
C THR A 314 12.53 7.84 -1.36
N PHE A 315 13.50 7.32 -0.61
CA PHE A 315 14.85 7.87 -0.56
C PHE A 315 15.66 7.35 -1.75
N SER A 316 15.48 7.99 -2.90
CA SER A 316 16.28 7.73 -4.10
C SER A 316 16.78 9.03 -4.68
N LEU A 317 18.09 9.12 -4.92
CA LEU A 317 18.73 10.19 -5.70
C LEU A 317 18.41 10.01 -7.21
N ALA A 318 17.14 9.91 -7.58
CA ALA A 318 16.76 10.21 -8.94
C ALA A 318 16.86 11.73 -9.07
N MET A 319 17.86 12.23 -9.81
CA MET A 319 18.13 13.65 -9.95
C MET A 319 16.86 14.43 -10.36
N ASP A 320 16.32 15.23 -9.46
CA ASP A 320 15.27 16.22 -9.72
C ASP A 320 15.85 17.40 -10.51
N LEU A 321 16.19 17.17 -11.77
CA LEU A 321 16.18 18.22 -12.79
C LEU A 321 14.79 18.23 -13.39
N ASN A 322 13.84 18.94 -12.76
CA ASN A 322 12.69 19.59 -13.43
C ASN A 322 11.80 20.42 -12.49
N SER A 323 12.33 21.08 -11.46
CA SER A 323 11.57 22.10 -10.69
C SER A 323 12.13 23.53 -10.83
N ARG A 324 12.87 23.83 -11.90
CA ARG A 324 13.26 25.21 -12.25
C ARG A 324 13.32 25.42 -13.77
N LYS A 325 12.15 25.53 -14.40
CA LYS A 325 11.89 26.45 -15.52
C LYS A 325 10.45 26.23 -15.97
N ASP A 326 9.58 27.14 -15.58
CA ASP A 326 8.46 27.57 -16.43
C ASP A 326 8.21 29.05 -16.13
N GLY A 327 9.11 29.86 -16.67
CA GLY A 327 8.87 31.25 -17.02
C GLY A 327 9.04 31.34 -18.53
N GLU A 328 7.95 31.72 -19.21
CA GLU A 328 7.88 32.22 -20.59
C GLU A 328 8.43 31.34 -21.73
N ALA A 329 7.53 30.90 -22.62
CA ALA A 329 7.41 31.51 -23.96
C ALA A 329 6.39 30.75 -24.81
N SER A 330 5.37 31.49 -25.24
CA SER A 330 4.40 31.09 -26.26
C SER A 330 4.84 31.68 -27.61
N SER A 331 5.17 30.84 -28.61
CA SER A 331 4.80 31.07 -30.02
C SER A 331 5.47 30.11 -31.03
N ARG A 332 4.58 29.39 -31.74
CA ARG A 332 4.47 29.27 -33.22
C ARG A 332 5.49 28.47 -34.06
N ARG A 333 4.93 27.38 -34.62
CA ARG A 333 4.79 26.97 -36.05
C ARG A 333 5.89 26.18 -36.79
N ASN A 334 5.41 25.08 -37.42
CA ASN A 334 5.74 24.41 -38.70
C ASN A 334 7.20 24.00 -38.96
N GLY A 335 7.55 22.86 -39.56
CA GLY A 335 6.84 21.75 -40.21
C GLY A 335 7.88 20.83 -40.90
N GLU A 336 7.39 19.72 -41.45
CA GLU A 336 8.02 18.82 -42.45
C GLU A 336 8.93 17.64 -42.05
N PHE A 337 8.62 16.53 -42.71
CA PHE A 337 9.18 15.18 -42.65
C PHE A 337 10.36 15.03 -43.61
N HIS A 338 11.44 14.35 -43.19
CA HIS A 338 12.29 13.53 -44.07
C HIS A 338 13.05 12.44 -43.29
N THR A 339 13.03 11.22 -43.82
CA THR A 339 14.04 10.15 -43.71
C THR A 339 14.49 9.84 -45.16
N PRO A 340 15.69 9.29 -45.46
CA PRO A 340 16.27 8.10 -44.80
C PRO A 340 17.83 7.93 -44.81
N SER A 341 18.27 6.80 -44.23
CA SER A 341 19.41 5.95 -44.63
C SER A 341 20.81 6.15 -44.02
N MET A 342 21.46 5.00 -43.82
CA MET A 342 22.66 4.69 -43.03
C MET A 342 23.99 5.07 -43.69
N SER A 343 24.95 5.48 -42.86
CA SER A 343 26.39 5.26 -43.11
C SER A 343 27.10 4.96 -41.79
N ARG A 344 27.74 3.78 -41.73
CA ARG A 344 28.59 3.32 -40.62
C ARG A 344 29.92 4.08 -40.65
N SER A 345 30.31 4.70 -39.54
CA SER A 345 31.71 4.86 -39.16
C SER A 345 31.81 5.18 -37.67
N ILE A 346 32.83 4.59 -37.05
CA ILE A 346 33.06 4.44 -35.63
C ILE A 346 33.59 5.76 -35.08
N SER A 347 32.79 6.43 -34.23
CA SER A 347 33.32 7.44 -33.32
C SER A 347 32.50 7.51 -32.04
N SER A 348 33.15 6.99 -31.00
CA SER A 348 33.05 7.42 -29.60
C SER A 348 31.86 6.91 -28.78
N ILE A 349 32.23 6.37 -27.62
CA ILE A 349 31.46 5.88 -26.47
C ILE A 349 30.46 6.90 -25.89
N GLN A 350 30.30 8.08 -26.50
CA GLN A 350 29.37 9.13 -26.09
C GLN A 350 27.91 8.92 -26.57
N ALA A 351 27.65 8.03 -27.54
CA ALA A 351 26.28 7.71 -27.96
C ALA A 351 25.57 6.68 -27.06
N LEU A 352 26.33 5.84 -26.33
CA LEU A 352 25.74 4.86 -25.39
C LEU A 352 25.32 5.50 -24.05
N GLN A 353 25.86 6.68 -23.74
CA GLN A 353 25.49 7.47 -22.55
C GLN A 353 24.26 8.37 -22.78
N ALA A 354 23.71 8.44 -24.00
CA ALA A 354 22.55 9.26 -24.35
C ALA A 354 21.23 8.48 -24.53
N THR A 355 21.19 7.17 -24.26
CA THR A 355 19.97 6.35 -24.53
C THR A 355 19.22 5.89 -23.27
N ILE A 356 19.68 6.24 -22.06
CA ILE A 356 18.97 5.92 -20.79
C ILE A 356 18.22 7.15 -20.23
N ALA A 357 18.03 8.19 -21.04
CA ALA A 357 17.29 9.40 -20.66
C ALA A 357 15.96 9.56 -21.42
N ARG A 358 15.27 8.46 -21.72
CA ARG A 358 13.86 8.51 -22.13
C ARG A 358 13.03 7.86 -21.04
N ARG A 359 12.30 8.69 -20.27
CA ARG A 359 11.22 8.25 -19.39
C ARG A 359 10.27 7.39 -20.23
N GLY A 360 10.31 6.08 -20.03
CA GLY A 360 9.38 5.15 -20.65
C GLY A 360 8.19 4.97 -19.73
N VAL A 361 7.01 5.44 -20.13
CA VAL A 361 5.76 5.05 -19.48
C VAL A 361 5.39 3.68 -20.04
N LEU A 362 5.38 2.65 -19.19
CA LEU A 362 4.85 1.34 -19.54
C LEU A 362 3.36 1.31 -19.19
N VAL A 363 2.52 1.45 -20.20
CA VAL A 363 1.07 1.27 -20.04
C VAL A 363 0.75 -0.20 -20.23
N VAL A 364 0.46 -0.89 -19.13
CA VAL A 364 0.04 -2.30 -19.15
C VAL A 364 -1.49 -2.34 -19.21
N ARG A 365 -2.03 -3.06 -20.19
CA ARG A 365 -3.47 -3.16 -20.43
C ARG A 365 -3.89 -4.62 -20.47
N HIS A 366 -5.10 -4.89 -20.01
CA HIS A 366 -5.68 -6.22 -20.05
C HIS A 366 -6.44 -6.45 -21.37
N GLY A 367 -6.47 -7.70 -21.79
CA GLY A 367 -7.28 -8.18 -22.92
C GLY A 367 -7.51 -9.67 -22.76
N GLU A 368 -8.52 -10.18 -23.46
CA GLU A 368 -8.84 -11.61 -23.52
C GLU A 368 -7.68 -12.46 -24.04
N ARG A 369 -7.39 -13.57 -23.36
CA ARG A 369 -6.34 -14.53 -23.76
C ARG A 369 -6.87 -15.68 -24.60
N VAL A 370 -6.00 -16.27 -25.41
CA VAL A 370 -6.33 -17.41 -26.27
C VAL A 370 -6.82 -18.63 -25.49
N ASP A 371 -6.24 -18.93 -24.32
CA ASP A 371 -6.64 -20.07 -23.47
C ASP A 371 -8.06 -19.90 -22.88
N GLN A 372 -8.49 -18.66 -22.68
CA GLN A 372 -9.84 -18.35 -22.18
C GLN A 372 -10.92 -18.59 -23.24
N VAL A 373 -10.59 -18.38 -24.52
CA VAL A 373 -11.52 -18.53 -25.65
C VAL A 373 -11.54 -19.96 -26.17
N PHE A 374 -10.36 -20.54 -26.39
CA PHE A 374 -10.19 -21.81 -27.09
C PHE A 374 -9.87 -22.98 -26.16
N GLY A 375 -9.85 -22.72 -24.85
CA GLY A 375 -9.58 -23.70 -23.81
C GLY A 375 -8.10 -24.01 -23.61
N LYS A 376 -7.80 -24.83 -22.60
CA LYS A 376 -6.43 -25.16 -22.17
C LYS A 376 -5.60 -25.89 -23.24
N SER A 377 -6.25 -26.59 -24.17
CA SER A 377 -5.61 -27.33 -25.26
C SER A 377 -5.46 -26.52 -26.55
N TRP A 378 -5.58 -25.18 -26.50
CA TRP A 378 -5.50 -24.30 -27.68
C TRP A 378 -4.22 -24.50 -28.51
N LEU A 379 -3.09 -24.82 -27.86
CA LEU A 379 -1.81 -25.10 -28.52
C LEU A 379 -1.91 -26.27 -29.50
N GLN A 380 -2.64 -27.33 -29.15
CA GLN A 380 -2.82 -28.49 -30.03
C GLN A 380 -3.63 -28.11 -31.28
N GLN A 381 -4.52 -27.13 -31.17
CA GLN A 381 -5.36 -26.67 -32.27
C GLN A 381 -4.58 -25.81 -33.28
N CYS A 382 -3.52 -25.11 -32.84
CA CYS A 382 -2.77 -24.17 -33.68
C CYS A 382 -1.31 -24.60 -33.97
N THR A 383 -0.98 -25.87 -33.72
CA THR A 383 0.36 -26.44 -33.98
C THR A 383 0.29 -27.49 -35.07
N THR A 384 1.13 -27.36 -36.10
CA THR A 384 1.28 -28.36 -37.17
C THR A 384 2.12 -29.55 -36.70
N ALA A 385 2.10 -30.66 -37.46
CA ALA A 385 2.88 -31.87 -37.14
C ALA A 385 4.40 -31.62 -37.04
N ASP A 386 4.93 -30.61 -37.75
CA ASP A 386 6.32 -30.16 -37.67
C ASP A 386 6.58 -29.13 -36.55
N GLY A 387 5.63 -28.94 -35.63
CA GLY A 387 5.77 -28.07 -34.46
C GLY A 387 5.69 -26.58 -34.76
N LYS A 388 5.18 -26.19 -35.94
CA LYS A 388 5.04 -24.78 -36.33
C LYS A 388 3.67 -24.24 -35.97
N TYR A 389 3.63 -22.95 -35.70
CA TYR A 389 2.39 -22.22 -35.51
C TYR A 389 1.63 -22.09 -36.84
N TYR A 390 0.35 -22.43 -36.84
CA TYR A 390 -0.59 -22.03 -37.88
C TYR A 390 -1.84 -21.44 -37.23
N ARG A 391 -2.56 -20.59 -37.96
CA ARG A 391 -3.73 -19.88 -37.45
C ARG A 391 -5.02 -20.56 -37.95
N PRO A 392 -5.67 -21.42 -37.15
CA PRO A 392 -6.88 -22.13 -37.58
C PRO A 392 -8.14 -21.24 -37.56
N ASP A 393 -8.17 -20.23 -36.69
CA ASP A 393 -9.30 -19.30 -36.52
C ASP A 393 -8.80 -17.85 -36.49
N LEU A 394 -9.60 -16.91 -37.00
CA LEU A 394 -9.23 -15.49 -37.06
C LEU A 394 -9.07 -14.84 -35.67
N ASN A 395 -9.65 -15.40 -34.61
CA ASN A 395 -9.44 -14.92 -33.26
C ASN A 395 -8.13 -15.44 -32.63
N PHE A 396 -7.41 -16.38 -33.25
CA PHE A 396 -6.00 -16.62 -32.93
C PHE A 396 -5.11 -15.48 -33.44
N PRO A 397 -3.96 -15.21 -32.78
CA PRO A 397 -3.00 -14.21 -33.23
C PRO A 397 -2.48 -14.50 -34.65
N ARG A 398 -2.08 -13.46 -35.39
CA ARG A 398 -1.54 -13.65 -36.75
C ARG A 398 -0.21 -14.42 -36.77
N SER A 399 0.57 -14.29 -35.70
CA SER A 399 1.86 -14.94 -35.52
C SER A 399 2.23 -14.94 -34.04
N LEU A 400 3.03 -15.92 -33.61
CA LEU A 400 3.58 -15.95 -32.26
C LEU A 400 5.02 -15.39 -32.22
N PRO A 401 5.40 -14.68 -31.14
CA PRO A 401 6.79 -14.32 -30.89
C PRO A 401 7.70 -15.55 -30.85
N ARG A 402 8.96 -15.39 -31.28
CA ARG A 402 9.97 -16.45 -31.14
C ARG A 402 10.43 -16.53 -29.68
N ARG A 403 10.32 -17.71 -29.07
CA ARG A 403 10.83 -18.03 -27.73
C ARG A 403 11.88 -19.14 -27.80
N SER A 404 12.73 -19.26 -26.78
CA SER A 404 13.84 -20.21 -26.74
C SER A 404 13.42 -21.67 -26.90
N ASN A 405 12.26 -22.07 -26.36
CA ASN A 405 11.72 -23.43 -26.50
C ASN A 405 10.55 -23.50 -27.50
N GLY A 406 10.45 -22.52 -28.40
CA GLY A 406 9.44 -22.48 -29.46
C GLY A 406 8.02 -22.30 -28.93
N ILE A 407 7.06 -23.01 -29.55
CA ILE A 407 5.63 -22.82 -29.26
C ILE A 407 5.20 -23.37 -27.88
N LYS A 408 6.00 -24.27 -27.28
CA LYS A 408 5.71 -24.87 -25.97
C LYS A 408 5.77 -23.85 -24.83
N ASP A 409 6.58 -22.81 -24.96
CA ASP A 409 6.70 -21.74 -23.95
C ASP A 409 5.41 -20.92 -23.77
N PHE A 410 4.40 -21.11 -24.62
CA PHE A 410 3.09 -20.45 -24.52
C PHE A 410 2.05 -21.28 -23.73
N GLU A 411 2.38 -22.50 -23.28
CA GLU A 411 1.46 -23.35 -22.52
C GLU A 411 1.09 -22.72 -21.17
N ASN A 412 2.08 -22.14 -20.50
CA ASN A 412 1.92 -21.45 -19.21
C ASN A 412 1.83 -19.93 -19.34
N ASP A 413 1.95 -19.39 -20.55
CA ASP A 413 1.86 -17.96 -20.85
C ASP A 413 1.17 -17.72 -22.21
N PRO A 414 -0.16 -17.92 -22.28
CA PRO A 414 -0.91 -17.80 -23.52
C PRO A 414 -0.97 -16.34 -24.00
N PRO A 415 -0.85 -16.09 -25.31
CA PRO A 415 -0.96 -14.75 -25.86
C PRO A 415 -2.42 -14.23 -25.79
N LEU A 416 -2.60 -12.94 -26.04
CA LEU A 416 -3.92 -12.36 -26.29
C LEU A 416 -4.55 -12.91 -27.57
N SER A 417 -5.87 -13.07 -27.56
CA SER A 417 -6.65 -13.33 -28.78
C SER A 417 -6.61 -12.09 -29.70
N SER A 418 -6.96 -12.22 -30.98
CA SER A 418 -7.03 -11.05 -31.87
C SER A 418 -8.07 -10.03 -31.37
N CYS A 419 -9.17 -10.49 -30.78
CA CYS A 419 -10.13 -9.65 -30.07
C CYS A 419 -9.55 -9.04 -28.79
N GLY A 420 -8.78 -9.79 -28.00
CA GLY A 420 -8.09 -9.29 -26.81
C GLY A 420 -7.06 -8.21 -27.12
N ILE A 421 -6.37 -8.30 -28.27
CA ILE A 421 -5.48 -7.24 -28.77
C ILE A 421 -6.28 -5.98 -29.10
N PHE A 422 -7.49 -6.11 -29.66
CA PHE A 422 -8.36 -4.98 -29.94
C PHE A 422 -8.90 -4.35 -28.66
N GLN A 423 -9.37 -5.14 -27.69
CA GLN A 423 -9.80 -4.68 -26.36
C GLN A 423 -8.70 -3.87 -25.66
N ALA A 424 -7.46 -4.36 -25.68
CA ALA A 424 -6.33 -3.67 -25.09
C ALA A 424 -6.02 -2.29 -25.75
N ARG A 425 -6.57 -2.01 -26.94
CA ARG A 425 -6.36 -0.74 -27.66
C ARG A 425 -7.50 0.27 -27.53
N LEU A 426 -8.68 -0.14 -27.08
CA LEU A 426 -9.90 0.68 -27.10
C LEU A 426 -10.06 1.67 -25.94
N ALA A 427 -9.22 1.60 -24.90
CA ALA A 427 -9.28 2.49 -23.74
C ALA A 427 -8.19 3.57 -23.76
#